data_AF-A0A497AFE7-F1
#
_entry.id   AF-A0A497AFE7-F1
#
_cell.length_a   1.000
_cell.length_b   1.000
_cell.length_c   1.000
_cell.angle_alpha   90.00
_cell.angle_beta   90.00
_cell.angle_gamma   90.00
#
_symmetry.space_group_name_H-M   'P 1'
#
loop_
_entity.id
_entity.type
_entity.pdbx_description
1 polymer ?
#
loop_
_entity_poly.entity_id
_entity_poly.type
_entity_poly.pdbx_seq_one_letter_code
_entity_poly.pdbx_strand_id
1 'polypeptide(L)'
;MLTQALFWLERGVPLVPLQPGSKHIVPGFGPYQKQITAPDDARRWFEERWCNLGLACGRGLVVLDFDLWFDYEHWREQYPGAAHTYTERTSRGYHVFFAGDGASGDVGPIEVKGRGSVVMVAPSRHPLGKTYRAVDERAVILPVPGRFSLLSEKLSSSSAPSLSKESVNRTDLIGRIKAAVPVLELARASTEMRSRDGRWWHGKCPLHDDKTPSFWVDAERGTWGCWTCKVRGDVINLYARLNRLTVRAAIAALAAGL
;
A
#
# COMPACT_ATOMS: atom_id res chain seq x y z
N MET A 1 -13.84 2.50 -18.23
CA MET A 1 -13.66 1.18 -17.57
C MET A 1 -13.32 0.11 -18.58
N LEU A 2 -14.16 -0.11 -19.61
CA LEU A 2 -13.91 -1.12 -20.66
C LEU A 2 -12.52 -1.04 -21.30
N THR A 3 -12.02 0.14 -21.66
CA THR A 3 -10.66 0.31 -22.21
C THR A 3 -9.59 -0.33 -21.32
N GLN A 4 -9.67 -0.14 -20.00
CA GLN A 4 -8.73 -0.73 -19.06
C GLN A 4 -8.92 -2.24 -18.93
N ALA A 5 -10.17 -2.73 -18.98
CA ALA A 5 -10.45 -4.16 -19.00
C ALA A 5 -9.79 -4.84 -20.21
N LEU A 6 -9.93 -4.25 -21.41
CA LEU A 6 -9.31 -4.77 -22.63
C LEU A 6 -7.78 -4.72 -22.56
N PHE A 7 -7.21 -3.62 -22.04
CA PHE A 7 -5.76 -3.50 -21.81
C PHE A 7 -5.18 -4.67 -20.98
N TRP A 8 -5.90 -5.10 -19.93
CA TRP A 8 -5.47 -6.21 -19.08
C TRP A 8 -5.70 -7.57 -19.75
N LEU A 9 -6.78 -7.75 -20.50
CA LEU A 9 -7.04 -8.98 -21.27
C LEU A 9 -5.98 -9.21 -22.36
N GLU A 10 -5.55 -8.17 -23.07
CA GLU A 10 -4.47 -8.24 -24.07
C GLU A 10 -3.15 -8.74 -23.47
N ARG A 11 -2.96 -8.56 -22.16
CA ARG A 11 -1.80 -9.04 -21.39
C ARG A 11 -2.03 -10.41 -20.76
N GLY A 12 -3.14 -11.07 -21.07
CA GLY A 12 -3.49 -12.39 -20.53
C GLY A 12 -3.90 -12.37 -19.06
N VAL A 13 -4.17 -11.20 -18.48
CA VAL A 13 -4.60 -11.07 -17.07
C VAL A 13 -6.11 -11.24 -16.97
N PRO A 14 -6.62 -12.28 -16.26
CA PRO A 14 -8.06 -12.47 -16.11
C PRO A 14 -8.70 -11.40 -15.23
N LEU A 15 -9.91 -10.98 -15.58
CA LEU A 15 -10.64 -9.95 -14.84
C LEU A 15 -11.67 -10.56 -13.89
N VAL A 16 -11.96 -9.83 -12.82
CA VAL A 16 -12.97 -10.17 -11.82
C VAL A 16 -13.88 -8.96 -11.65
N PRO A 17 -15.19 -9.06 -11.93
CA PRO A 17 -16.11 -7.97 -11.72
C PRO A 17 -16.36 -7.76 -10.22
N LEU A 18 -16.21 -6.53 -9.77
CA LEU A 18 -16.57 -6.08 -8.43
C LEU A 18 -17.88 -5.29 -8.52
N GLN A 19 -18.69 -5.35 -7.48
CA GLN A 19 -19.95 -4.60 -7.41
C GLN A 19 -19.70 -3.09 -7.61
N PRO A 20 -20.61 -2.36 -8.30
CA PRO A 20 -20.44 -0.93 -8.56
C PRO A 20 -20.16 -0.12 -7.28
N GLY A 21 -19.12 0.72 -7.30
CA GLY A 21 -18.75 1.55 -6.15
C GLY A 21 -18.28 0.78 -4.91
N SER A 22 -18.02 -0.53 -5.05
CA SER A 22 -17.72 -1.44 -3.95
C SER A 22 -16.39 -2.18 -4.20
N LYS A 23 -15.84 -2.79 -3.14
CA LYS A 23 -14.73 -3.75 -3.24
C LYS A 23 -15.20 -5.21 -3.26
N HIS A 24 -16.50 -5.45 -3.08
CA HIS A 24 -17.04 -6.80 -3.02
C HIS A 24 -17.10 -7.43 -4.41
N ILE A 25 -16.56 -8.64 -4.53
CA ILE A 25 -16.62 -9.42 -5.78
C ILE A 25 -18.08 -9.78 -6.08
N VAL A 26 -18.46 -9.72 -7.35
CA VAL A 26 -19.78 -10.22 -7.78
C VAL A 26 -19.87 -11.73 -7.51
N PRO A 27 -20.95 -12.23 -6.87
CA PRO A 27 -21.08 -13.65 -6.54
C PRO A 27 -20.82 -14.58 -7.73
N GLY A 28 -20.06 -15.65 -7.49
CA GLY A 28 -19.67 -16.64 -8.50
C GLY A 28 -18.39 -16.29 -9.27
N PHE A 29 -17.80 -15.12 -9.03
CA PHE A 29 -16.49 -14.74 -9.57
C PHE A 29 -15.41 -14.75 -8.51
N GLY A 30 -14.16 -14.91 -8.94
CA GLY A 30 -13.01 -14.88 -8.03
C GLY A 30 -11.75 -15.52 -8.60
N PRO A 31 -10.66 -15.54 -7.81
CA PRO A 31 -9.36 -16.03 -8.26
C PRO A 31 -9.33 -17.54 -8.51
N TYR A 32 -10.26 -18.29 -7.93
CA TYR A 32 -10.46 -19.74 -8.13
C TYR A 32 -11.87 -20.08 -8.64
N GLN A 33 -12.61 -19.06 -9.09
CA GLN A 33 -13.98 -19.20 -9.60
C GLN A 33 -14.03 -18.66 -11.03
N LYS A 34 -15.22 -18.24 -11.50
CA LYS A 34 -15.37 -17.63 -12.81
C LYS A 34 -14.49 -16.36 -12.90
N GLN A 35 -13.83 -16.22 -14.04
CA GLN A 35 -13.07 -15.03 -14.42
C GLN A 35 -13.51 -14.62 -15.81
N ILE A 36 -13.34 -13.34 -16.14
CA ILE A 36 -13.60 -12.81 -17.47
C ILE A 36 -12.28 -12.84 -18.23
N THR A 37 -12.26 -13.59 -19.34
CA THR A 37 -11.10 -13.69 -20.24
C THR A 37 -11.43 -13.31 -21.68
N ALA A 38 -12.71 -13.02 -21.98
CA ALA A 38 -13.18 -12.66 -23.32
C ALA A 38 -13.61 -11.18 -23.38
N PRO A 39 -13.26 -10.45 -24.47
CA PRO A 39 -13.65 -9.04 -24.64
C PRO A 39 -15.16 -8.78 -24.58
N ASP A 40 -15.99 -9.65 -25.14
CA ASP A 40 -17.44 -9.47 -25.16
C ASP A 40 -18.05 -9.55 -23.76
N ASP A 41 -17.55 -10.47 -22.93
CA ASP A 41 -17.95 -10.54 -21.52
C ASP A 41 -17.45 -9.30 -20.76
N ALA A 42 -16.26 -8.79 -21.08
CA ALA A 42 -15.77 -7.54 -20.48
C ALA A 42 -16.69 -6.35 -20.78
N ARG A 43 -17.24 -6.21 -22.01
CA ARG A 43 -18.23 -5.16 -22.34
C ARG A 43 -19.47 -5.27 -21.44
N ARG A 44 -20.07 -6.46 -21.36
CA ARG A 44 -21.26 -6.71 -20.54
C ARG A 44 -21.07 -6.32 -19.06
N TRP A 45 -19.88 -6.55 -18.51
CA TRP A 45 -19.63 -6.26 -17.09
C TRP A 45 -19.17 -4.81 -16.82
N PHE A 46 -18.31 -4.26 -17.68
CA PHE A 46 -17.61 -3.01 -17.40
C PHE A 46 -18.14 -1.81 -18.19
N GLU A 47 -18.98 -2.02 -19.19
CA GLU A 47 -19.65 -0.97 -19.97
C GLU A 47 -21.16 -0.93 -19.71
N GLU A 48 -21.83 -2.08 -19.70
CA GLU A 48 -23.30 -2.12 -19.52
C GLU A 48 -23.70 -2.13 -18.04
N ARG A 49 -23.02 -2.91 -17.20
CA ARG A 49 -23.33 -3.05 -15.76
C ARG A 49 -22.57 -2.09 -14.85
N TRP A 50 -21.61 -1.36 -15.39
CA TRP A 50 -20.74 -0.42 -14.66
C TRP A 50 -20.11 -1.00 -13.39
N CYS A 51 -19.74 -2.29 -13.44
CA CYS A 51 -18.99 -2.91 -12.34
C CYS A 51 -17.62 -2.26 -12.18
N ASN A 52 -17.12 -2.26 -10.94
CA ASN A 52 -15.72 -1.98 -10.69
C ASN A 52 -14.86 -3.13 -11.26
N LEU A 53 -13.67 -2.80 -11.72
CA LEU A 53 -12.72 -3.72 -12.32
C LEU A 53 -11.75 -4.27 -11.28
N GLY A 54 -11.72 -5.59 -11.14
CA GLY A 54 -10.70 -6.33 -10.42
C GLY A 54 -9.86 -7.21 -11.35
N LEU A 55 -8.64 -7.53 -10.94
CA LEU A 55 -7.73 -8.45 -11.62
C LEU A 55 -7.44 -9.66 -10.73
N ALA A 56 -7.45 -10.86 -11.30
CA ALA A 56 -6.97 -12.05 -10.62
C ALA A 56 -5.44 -12.13 -10.72
N CYS A 57 -4.75 -12.17 -9.59
CA CYS A 57 -3.28 -12.20 -9.52
C CYS A 57 -2.72 -13.64 -9.52
N GLY A 58 -1.41 -13.75 -9.77
CA GLY A 58 -0.63 -14.99 -9.74
C GLY A 58 -0.72 -15.88 -10.99
N ARG A 59 -1.13 -15.30 -12.12
CA ARG A 59 -1.02 -15.87 -13.47
C ARG A 59 -0.34 -14.84 -14.39
N GLY A 60 0.95 -14.60 -14.14
CA GLY A 60 1.75 -13.58 -14.83
C GLY A 60 1.59 -12.16 -14.29
N LEU A 61 0.86 -11.97 -13.17
CA LEU A 61 0.73 -10.70 -12.48
C LEU A 61 0.96 -10.83 -10.98
N VAL A 62 1.87 -10.03 -10.44
CA VAL A 62 2.05 -9.78 -9.01
C VAL A 62 1.85 -8.30 -8.74
N VAL A 63 1.16 -7.96 -7.66
CA VAL A 63 0.94 -6.58 -7.24
C VAL A 63 1.46 -6.38 -5.83
N LEU A 64 2.27 -5.34 -5.61
CA LEU A 64 2.62 -4.88 -4.27
C LEU A 64 1.57 -3.86 -3.85
N ASP A 65 0.77 -4.21 -2.84
CA ASP A 65 -0.26 -3.36 -2.26
C ASP A 65 0.31 -2.61 -1.06
N PHE A 66 0.42 -1.29 -1.21
CA PHE A 66 0.79 -0.36 -0.16
C PHE A 66 -0.49 0.30 0.34
N ASP A 67 -0.95 -0.08 1.53
CA ASP A 67 -2.11 0.53 2.18
C ASP A 67 -1.92 2.02 2.46
N LEU A 68 -0.67 2.43 2.68
CA LEU A 68 -0.28 3.78 3.07
C LEU A 68 0.72 4.36 2.07
N TRP A 69 0.45 5.58 1.61
CA TRP A 69 1.28 6.27 0.63
C TRP A 69 2.75 6.42 1.04
N PHE A 70 3.04 6.51 2.34
CA PHE A 70 4.41 6.72 2.81
C PHE A 70 5.26 5.45 2.73
N ASP A 71 4.66 4.26 2.88
CA ASP A 71 5.37 2.99 2.72
C ASP A 71 5.83 2.83 1.27
N TYR A 72 4.99 3.26 0.32
CA TYR A 72 5.36 3.34 -1.09
C TYR A 72 6.48 4.34 -1.34
N GLU A 73 6.38 5.57 -0.81
CA GLU A 73 7.43 6.59 -0.99
C GLU A 73 8.78 6.13 -0.42
N HIS A 74 8.78 5.46 0.74
CA HIS A 74 10.01 4.90 1.29
C HIS A 74 10.57 3.74 0.46
N TRP A 75 9.69 2.88 -0.06
CA TRP A 75 10.08 1.76 -0.91
C TRP A 75 10.64 2.24 -2.25
N ARG A 76 10.02 3.23 -2.91
CA ARG A 76 10.51 3.71 -4.22
C ARG A 76 11.87 4.41 -4.12
N GLU A 77 12.19 5.06 -3.00
CA GLU A 77 13.51 5.64 -2.77
C GLU A 77 14.59 4.55 -2.66
N GLN A 78 14.25 3.41 -2.05
CA GLN A 78 15.17 2.28 -1.93
C GLN A 78 15.28 1.47 -3.23
N TYR A 79 14.22 1.44 -4.03
CA TYR A 79 14.11 0.61 -5.23
C TYR A 79 13.65 1.41 -6.45
N PRO A 80 14.38 2.48 -6.84
CA PRO A 80 13.92 3.41 -7.87
C PRO A 80 13.70 2.71 -9.22
N GLY A 81 14.53 1.74 -9.58
CA GLY A 81 14.36 0.97 -10.82
C GLY A 81 13.08 0.13 -10.84
N ALA A 82 12.71 -0.48 -9.70
CA ALA A 82 11.47 -1.26 -9.59
C ALA A 82 10.24 -0.34 -9.55
N ALA A 83 10.37 0.85 -8.99
CA ALA A 83 9.28 1.82 -8.86
C ALA A 83 8.86 2.50 -10.18
N HIS A 84 9.63 2.33 -11.26
CA HIS A 84 9.26 2.79 -12.60
C HIS A 84 8.20 1.91 -13.29
N THR A 85 7.86 0.77 -12.70
CA THR A 85 6.79 -0.08 -13.23
C THR A 85 5.42 0.62 -13.13
N TYR A 86 4.46 0.17 -13.94
CA TYR A 86 3.08 0.62 -13.87
C TYR A 86 2.57 0.60 -12.43
N THR A 87 2.08 1.76 -11.98
CA THR A 87 1.68 2.00 -10.59
C THR A 87 0.37 2.77 -10.59
N GLU A 88 -0.55 2.38 -9.71
CA GLU A 88 -1.81 3.08 -9.50
C GLU A 88 -1.89 3.67 -8.10
N ARG A 89 -2.41 4.89 -8.00
CA ARG A 89 -2.81 5.49 -6.74
C ARG A 89 -4.17 4.95 -6.33
N THR A 90 -4.24 4.39 -5.13
CA THR A 90 -5.47 3.87 -4.52
C THR A 90 -6.15 4.94 -3.66
N SER A 91 -7.19 4.56 -2.91
CA SER A 91 -7.82 5.50 -1.95
C SER A 91 -6.86 5.99 -0.86
N ARG A 92 -5.83 5.22 -0.48
CA ARG A 92 -4.96 5.52 0.67
C ARG A 92 -3.46 5.38 0.40
N GLY A 93 -3.07 4.53 -0.54
CA GLY A 93 -1.68 4.30 -0.93
C GLY A 93 -1.57 3.92 -2.41
N TYR A 94 -0.90 2.82 -2.73
CA TYR A 94 -0.51 2.47 -4.10
C TYR A 94 -0.57 0.97 -4.38
N HIS A 95 -0.97 0.62 -5.60
CA HIS A 95 -0.73 -0.70 -6.17
C HIS A 95 0.43 -0.59 -7.17
N VAL A 96 1.48 -1.39 -6.99
CA VAL A 96 2.65 -1.41 -7.89
C VAL A 96 2.67 -2.75 -8.62
N PHE A 97 2.55 -2.73 -9.95
CA PHE A 97 2.25 -3.92 -10.75
C PHE A 97 3.52 -4.48 -11.40
N PHE A 98 3.69 -5.79 -11.32
CA PHE A 98 4.81 -6.50 -11.92
C PHE A 98 4.34 -7.71 -12.72
N ALA A 99 5.03 -7.98 -13.82
CA ALA A 99 4.85 -9.19 -14.61
C ALA A 99 5.58 -10.36 -13.92
N GLY A 100 4.89 -11.48 -13.74
CA GLY A 100 5.45 -12.69 -13.14
C GLY A 100 4.49 -13.39 -12.20
N ASP A 101 4.98 -14.43 -11.55
CA ASP A 101 4.21 -15.27 -10.64
C ASP A 101 4.81 -15.21 -9.23
N GLY A 102 3.93 -15.28 -8.23
CA GLY A 102 4.33 -15.27 -6.83
C GLY A 102 3.20 -15.74 -5.94
N ALA A 103 3.54 -16.24 -4.75
CA ALA A 103 2.57 -16.44 -3.68
C ALA A 103 2.09 -15.08 -3.13
N SER A 104 0.90 -15.08 -2.54
CA SER A 104 0.46 -13.93 -1.74
C SER A 104 1.08 -14.00 -0.34
N GLY A 105 1.34 -12.85 0.28
CA GLY A 105 1.88 -12.76 1.64
C GLY A 105 2.43 -11.39 1.97
N ASP A 106 2.84 -11.18 3.22
CA ASP A 106 3.33 -9.90 3.69
C ASP A 106 4.86 -9.83 3.72
N VAL A 107 5.43 -8.72 3.24
CA VAL A 107 6.85 -8.41 3.30
C VAL A 107 7.04 -7.05 3.97
N GLY A 108 7.17 -7.06 5.30
CA GLY A 108 7.17 -5.82 6.09
C GLY A 108 5.83 -5.09 5.95
N PRO A 109 5.79 -3.82 5.51
CA PRO A 109 4.54 -3.07 5.33
C PRO A 109 3.84 -3.33 3.98
N ILE A 110 4.34 -4.27 3.18
CA ILE A 110 3.87 -4.51 1.80
C ILE A 110 3.07 -5.81 1.78
N GLU A 111 1.81 -5.72 1.36
CA GLU A 111 1.03 -6.93 1.06
C GLU A 111 1.27 -7.33 -0.40
N VAL A 112 1.90 -8.47 -0.61
CA VAL A 112 2.11 -9.06 -1.94
C VAL A 112 0.84 -9.79 -2.36
N LYS A 113 0.24 -9.32 -3.45
CA LYS A 113 -0.96 -9.88 -4.08
C LYS A 113 -0.52 -10.76 -5.25
N GLY A 114 -0.41 -12.05 -5.00
CA GLY A 114 0.00 -13.07 -5.96
C GLY A 114 -1.11 -14.10 -6.21
N ARG A 115 -0.76 -15.38 -6.26
CA ARG A 115 -1.72 -16.46 -6.50
C ARG A 115 -2.84 -16.41 -5.45
N GLY A 116 -4.08 -16.44 -5.92
CA GLY A 116 -5.26 -16.48 -5.06
C GLY A 116 -5.80 -15.13 -4.61
N SER A 117 -5.17 -14.02 -5.00
CA SER A 117 -5.66 -12.68 -4.65
C SER A 117 -6.39 -12.00 -5.82
N VAL A 118 -7.23 -11.04 -5.48
CA VAL A 118 -7.85 -10.10 -6.43
C VAL A 118 -7.54 -8.68 -5.98
N VAL A 119 -7.14 -7.84 -6.92
CA VAL A 119 -6.93 -6.41 -6.68
C VAL A 119 -7.92 -5.58 -7.49
N MET A 120 -8.49 -4.54 -6.89
CA MET A 120 -9.26 -3.54 -7.62
C MET A 120 -8.31 -2.56 -8.31
N VAL A 121 -8.61 -2.18 -9.55
CA VAL A 121 -7.72 -1.34 -10.38
C VAL A 121 -8.43 -0.13 -10.96
N ALA A 122 -7.66 0.83 -11.48
CA ALA A 122 -8.19 2.00 -12.16
C ALA A 122 -9.09 1.60 -13.35
N PRO A 123 -10.07 2.43 -13.75
CA PRO A 123 -10.56 3.62 -13.07
C PRO A 123 -11.68 3.31 -12.05
N SER A 124 -11.60 2.20 -11.30
CA SER A 124 -12.64 1.82 -10.32
C SER A 124 -12.84 2.83 -9.19
N ARG A 125 -14.08 2.89 -8.67
CA ARG A 125 -14.47 3.80 -7.59
C ARG A 125 -14.54 3.04 -6.26
N HIS A 126 -13.69 3.45 -5.32
CA HIS A 126 -13.71 2.98 -3.93
C HIS A 126 -15.03 3.36 -3.23
N PRO A 127 -15.51 2.58 -2.23
CA PRO A 127 -16.70 2.93 -1.43
C PRO A 127 -16.69 4.34 -0.85
N LEU A 128 -15.51 4.82 -0.44
CA LEU A 128 -15.29 6.20 0.05
C LEU A 128 -15.32 7.26 -1.07
N GLY A 129 -15.74 6.91 -2.28
CA GLY A 129 -15.91 7.81 -3.42
C GLY A 129 -14.65 8.17 -4.20
N LYS A 130 -13.47 7.69 -3.78
CA LYS A 130 -12.19 7.93 -4.49
C LYS A 130 -12.01 6.99 -5.67
N THR A 131 -11.59 7.55 -6.81
CA THR A 131 -11.30 6.79 -8.02
C THR A 131 -9.82 6.41 -8.08
N TYR A 132 -9.53 5.14 -8.36
CA TYR A 132 -8.17 4.66 -8.59
C TYR A 132 -7.65 5.23 -9.92
N ARG A 133 -6.37 5.60 -9.97
CA ARG A 133 -5.77 6.24 -11.16
C ARG A 133 -4.34 5.76 -11.36
N ALA A 134 -3.95 5.56 -12.62
CA ALA A 134 -2.55 5.40 -12.97
C ALA A 134 -1.74 6.63 -12.52
N VAL A 135 -0.54 6.40 -12.01
CA VAL A 135 0.42 7.47 -11.72
C VAL A 135 1.03 7.98 -13.02
N ASP A 136 1.38 7.06 -13.92
CA ASP A 136 1.81 7.32 -15.28
C ASP A 136 1.15 6.28 -16.20
N GLU A 137 0.30 6.75 -17.12
CA GLU A 137 -0.44 5.91 -18.08
C GLU A 137 0.47 5.27 -19.13
N ARG A 138 1.71 5.76 -19.29
CA ARG A 138 2.70 5.27 -20.25
C ARG A 138 3.70 4.29 -19.63
N ALA A 139 3.67 4.12 -18.30
CA ALA A 139 4.58 3.22 -17.62
C ALA A 139 4.35 1.78 -18.05
N VAL A 140 5.45 1.07 -18.32
CA VAL A 140 5.43 -0.36 -18.66
C VAL A 140 5.35 -1.20 -17.40
N ILE A 141 4.81 -2.42 -17.52
CA ILE A 141 4.84 -3.40 -16.43
C ILE A 141 6.18 -4.13 -16.50
N LEU A 142 7.03 -3.92 -15.50
CA LEU A 142 8.34 -4.55 -15.38
C LEU A 142 8.23 -5.97 -14.81
N PRO A 143 9.21 -6.85 -15.06
CA PRO A 143 9.30 -8.14 -14.39
C PRO A 143 9.40 -8.00 -12.87
N VAL A 144 8.79 -8.94 -12.14
CA VAL A 144 8.87 -8.99 -10.68
C VAL A 144 10.33 -9.08 -10.23
N PRO A 145 10.82 -8.16 -9.36
CA PRO A 145 12.18 -8.25 -8.84
C PRO A 145 12.37 -9.57 -8.10
N GLY A 146 13.53 -10.21 -8.25
CA GLY A 146 13.77 -11.60 -7.80
C GLY A 146 13.37 -11.91 -6.35
N ARG A 147 13.52 -10.96 -5.42
CA ARG A 147 13.09 -11.10 -4.02
C ARG A 147 11.57 -11.16 -3.78
N PHE A 148 10.78 -10.73 -4.75
CA PHE A 148 9.31 -10.79 -4.74
C PHE A 148 8.79 -11.93 -5.63
N SER A 149 9.69 -12.59 -6.38
CA SER A 149 9.40 -13.80 -7.15
C SER A 149 9.39 -14.99 -6.20
N LEU A 150 8.28 -15.18 -5.49
CA LEU A 150 8.08 -16.27 -4.52
C LEU A 150 7.88 -17.63 -5.21
N LEU A 151 8.81 -18.01 -6.10
CA LEU A 151 8.85 -19.30 -6.79
C LEU A 151 10.07 -20.17 -6.44
N SER A 152 10.95 -19.77 -5.50
CA SER A 152 12.13 -20.58 -5.14
C SER A 152 12.26 -21.02 -3.68
N GLU A 153 11.59 -20.41 -2.69
CA GLU A 153 11.87 -20.75 -1.28
C GLU A 153 11.34 -22.12 -0.85
N LYS A 154 10.40 -22.71 -1.59
CA LYS A 154 9.79 -24.01 -1.24
C LYS A 154 10.42 -25.23 -1.93
N LEU A 155 11.44 -25.06 -2.78
CA LEU A 155 12.04 -26.19 -3.52
C LEU A 155 13.47 -26.56 -3.12
N SER A 156 14.09 -25.88 -2.17
CA SER A 156 15.33 -26.39 -1.57
C SER A 156 15.43 -25.98 -0.12
N SER A 157 15.21 -26.94 0.77
CA SER A 157 16.02 -27.06 1.96
C SER A 157 17.51 -26.94 1.58
N SER A 158 18.04 -25.72 1.61
CA SER A 158 19.43 -25.32 1.92
C SER A 158 19.71 -23.92 1.35
N SER A 159 20.19 -23.04 2.25
CA SER A 159 20.72 -21.68 2.02
C SER A 159 19.79 -20.64 1.39
N ALA A 160 19.05 -19.93 2.25
CA ALA A 160 18.57 -18.58 1.95
C ALA A 160 19.75 -17.66 1.58
N PRO A 161 19.59 -16.70 0.65
CA PRO A 161 20.55 -15.61 0.55
C PRO A 161 20.45 -14.84 1.86
N SER A 162 21.57 -14.79 2.59
CA SER A 162 21.67 -14.06 3.85
C SER A 162 21.19 -12.63 3.64
N LEU A 163 20.03 -12.28 4.20
CA LEU A 163 19.72 -10.89 4.52
C LEU A 163 20.95 -10.37 5.27
N SER A 164 21.58 -9.31 4.76
CA SER A 164 22.75 -8.74 5.44
C SER A 164 22.36 -8.42 6.88
N LYS A 165 23.26 -8.70 7.84
CA LYS A 165 23.01 -8.40 9.27
C LYS A 165 22.47 -6.99 9.47
N GLU A 166 22.88 -6.03 8.64
CA GLU A 166 22.37 -4.66 8.63
C GLU A 166 20.88 -4.52 8.27
N SER A 167 20.37 -5.27 7.30
CA SER A 167 18.96 -5.17 6.89
C SER A 167 18.00 -5.78 7.91
N VAL A 168 18.40 -6.90 8.52
CA VAL A 168 17.66 -7.56 9.60
C VAL A 168 17.69 -6.70 10.86
N ASN A 169 18.89 -6.22 11.25
CA ASN A 169 19.06 -5.33 12.41
C ASN A 169 18.30 -4.02 12.22
N ARG A 170 18.26 -3.45 11.01
CA ARG A 170 17.49 -2.23 10.75
C ARG A 170 15.97 -2.44 10.83
N THR A 171 15.45 -3.55 10.32
CA THR A 171 14.01 -3.84 10.38
C THR A 171 13.58 -4.10 11.83
N ASP A 172 14.40 -4.85 12.57
CA ASP A 172 14.25 -5.07 14.00
C ASP A 172 14.32 -3.74 14.78
N LEU A 173 15.30 -2.89 14.48
CA LEU A 173 15.46 -1.57 15.09
C LEU A 173 14.24 -0.67 14.87
N ILE A 174 13.71 -0.60 13.65
CA ILE A 174 12.50 0.18 13.36
C ILE A 174 11.30 -0.36 14.15
N GLY A 175 11.15 -1.68 14.23
CA GLY A 175 10.12 -2.31 15.05
C GLY A 175 10.25 -1.94 16.52
N ARG A 176 11.47 -2.01 17.07
CA ARG A 176 11.81 -1.63 18.45
C ARG A 176 11.52 -0.16 18.74
N ILE A 177 11.87 0.75 17.83
CA ILE A 177 11.55 2.19 17.95
C ILE A 177 10.03 2.39 18.01
N LYS A 178 9.29 1.77 17.09
CA LYS A 178 7.82 1.89 17.03
C LYS A 178 7.13 1.33 18.29
N ALA A 179 7.67 0.27 18.87
CA ALA A 179 7.15 -0.32 20.10
C ALA A 179 7.49 0.51 21.34
N ALA A 180 8.69 1.08 21.40
CA ALA A 180 9.19 1.79 22.58
C ALA A 180 8.71 3.25 22.65
N VAL A 181 8.41 3.88 21.51
CA VAL A 181 7.99 5.29 21.45
C VAL A 181 6.56 5.39 20.89
N PRO A 182 5.54 5.48 21.76
CA PRO A 182 4.17 5.66 21.30
C PRO A 182 3.99 7.01 20.60
N VAL A 183 3.36 7.00 19.43
CA VAL A 183 3.11 8.22 18.64
C VAL A 183 2.32 9.27 19.43
N LEU A 184 1.43 8.82 20.34
CA LEU A 184 0.62 9.69 21.18
C LEU A 184 1.47 10.51 22.16
N GLU A 185 2.49 9.90 22.75
CA GLU A 185 3.36 10.59 23.71
C GLU A 185 4.17 11.68 23.00
N LEU A 186 4.69 11.39 21.82
CA LEU A 186 5.35 12.39 20.98
C LEU A 186 4.41 13.52 20.55
N ALA A 187 3.16 13.20 20.23
CA ALA A 187 2.14 14.19 19.90
C ALA A 187 1.81 15.09 21.10
N ARG A 188 1.61 14.52 22.29
CA ARG A 188 1.31 15.25 23.53
C ARG A 188 2.43 16.18 23.96
N ALA A 189 3.67 15.83 23.68
CA ALA A 189 4.81 16.72 23.90
C ALA A 189 4.79 17.96 22.99
N SER A 190 4.07 17.89 21.85
CA SER A 190 4.07 18.94 20.82
C SER A 190 2.80 19.79 20.81
N THR A 191 1.67 19.26 21.28
CA THR A 191 0.37 19.92 21.24
C THR A 191 -0.58 19.30 22.25
N GLU A 192 -1.60 20.04 22.67
CA GLU A 192 -2.65 19.50 23.52
C GLU A 192 -3.49 18.49 22.73
N MET A 193 -3.58 17.26 23.26
CA MET A 193 -4.34 16.17 22.65
C MET A 193 -5.48 15.74 23.57
N ARG A 194 -6.70 15.68 23.04
CA ARG A 194 -7.89 15.24 23.76
C ARG A 194 -8.50 14.01 23.10
N SER A 195 -9.09 13.12 23.89
CA SER A 195 -9.78 11.93 23.41
C SER A 195 -11.10 11.74 24.13
N ARG A 196 -12.04 11.08 23.45
CA ARG A 196 -13.33 10.64 24.02
C ARG A 196 -13.36 9.13 24.32
N ASP A 197 -12.56 8.35 23.60
CA ASP A 197 -12.62 6.88 23.60
C ASP A 197 -11.28 6.22 23.97
N GLY A 198 -10.23 7.02 24.23
CA GLY A 198 -8.88 6.55 24.53
C GLY A 198 -8.08 6.07 23.32
N ARG A 199 -8.74 5.82 22.18
CA ARG A 199 -8.11 5.36 20.94
C ARG A 199 -7.78 6.52 20.02
N TRP A 200 -8.77 7.36 19.71
CA TRP A 200 -8.61 8.49 18.80
C TRP A 200 -8.38 9.76 19.60
N TRP A 201 -7.25 10.41 19.33
CA TRP A 201 -6.85 11.64 19.96
C TRP A 201 -6.81 12.77 18.93
N HIS A 202 -7.29 13.95 19.30
CA HIS A 202 -7.39 15.10 18.41
C HIS A 202 -6.76 16.33 19.07
N GLY A 203 -6.10 17.17 18.25
CA GLY A 203 -5.42 18.38 18.70
C GLY A 203 -5.11 19.33 17.55
N LYS A 204 -4.49 20.47 17.89
CA LYS A 204 -3.97 21.39 16.88
C LYS A 204 -2.70 20.81 16.27
N CYS A 205 -2.58 20.88 14.95
CA CYS A 205 -1.41 20.37 14.25
C CYS A 205 -0.14 21.15 14.63
N PRO A 206 0.93 20.49 15.09
CA PRO A 206 2.19 21.15 15.39
C PRO A 206 3.03 21.47 14.14
N LEU A 207 2.57 21.08 12.95
CA LEU A 207 3.31 21.22 11.69
C LEU A 207 2.86 22.43 10.84
N HIS A 208 1.82 23.14 11.27
CA HIS A 208 1.37 24.39 10.67
C HIS A 208 0.68 25.26 11.74
N ASP A 209 0.42 26.54 11.43
CA ASP A 209 -0.35 27.41 12.32
C ASP A 209 -1.83 27.00 12.34
N ASP A 210 -2.18 26.06 13.22
CA ASP A 210 -3.49 25.43 13.23
C ASP A 210 -4.48 26.12 14.15
N LYS A 211 -5.47 26.78 13.55
CA LYS A 211 -6.54 27.47 14.30
C LYS A 211 -7.64 26.52 14.77
N THR A 212 -7.88 25.45 14.02
CA THR A 212 -8.96 24.47 14.29
C THR A 212 -8.34 23.08 14.36
N PRO A 213 -8.53 22.31 15.46
CA PRO A 213 -7.91 21.00 15.64
C PRO A 213 -8.03 20.08 14.41
N SER A 214 -6.96 19.98 13.63
CA SER A 214 -6.91 19.19 12.40
C SER A 214 -5.99 17.97 12.50
N PHE A 215 -5.24 17.87 13.59
CA PHE A 215 -4.32 16.79 13.88
C PHE A 215 -5.01 15.69 14.68
N TRP A 216 -4.72 14.44 14.32
CA TRP A 216 -5.29 13.27 14.94
C TRP A 216 -4.23 12.17 15.14
N VAL A 217 -4.47 11.32 16.12
CA VAL A 217 -3.66 10.14 16.44
C VAL A 217 -4.60 8.95 16.67
N ASP A 218 -4.32 7.81 16.03
CA ASP A 218 -4.85 6.49 16.38
C ASP A 218 -3.82 5.81 17.27
N ALA A 219 -4.04 5.85 18.59
CA ALA A 219 -3.09 5.37 19.58
C ALA A 219 -2.89 3.85 19.51
N GLU A 220 -3.93 3.10 19.14
CA GLU A 220 -3.89 1.65 19.00
C GLU A 220 -3.04 1.24 17.79
N ARG A 221 -3.16 1.97 16.67
CA ARG A 221 -2.36 1.71 15.47
C ARG A 221 -0.98 2.37 15.48
N GLY A 222 -0.70 3.25 16.43
CA GLY A 222 0.54 4.02 16.46
C GLY A 222 0.71 4.96 15.26
N THR A 223 -0.39 5.50 14.73
CA THR A 223 -0.37 6.39 13.56
C THR A 223 -0.95 7.77 13.86
N TRP A 224 -0.55 8.76 13.08
CA TRP A 224 -1.04 10.14 13.18
C TRP A 224 -1.35 10.71 11.79
N GLY A 225 -2.08 11.82 11.76
CA GLY A 225 -2.22 12.62 10.55
C GLY A 225 -2.76 14.02 10.81
N CYS A 226 -2.75 14.83 9.76
CA CYS A 226 -3.37 16.15 9.75
C CYS A 226 -4.23 16.30 8.49
N TRP A 227 -5.50 16.66 8.67
CA TRP A 227 -6.46 16.83 7.58
C TRP A 227 -6.09 17.98 6.65
N THR A 228 -5.52 19.06 7.20
CA THR A 228 -5.14 20.27 6.45
C THR A 228 -3.82 20.08 5.71
N CYS A 229 -2.78 19.61 6.39
CA CYS A 229 -1.48 19.32 5.76
C CYS A 229 -1.54 18.14 4.79
N LYS A 230 -2.54 17.25 4.92
CA LYS A 230 -2.67 16.01 4.16
C LYS A 230 -1.48 15.07 4.32
N VAL A 231 -0.77 15.17 5.44
CA VAL A 231 0.33 14.27 5.82
C VAL A 231 -0.13 13.36 6.96
N ARG A 232 0.48 12.18 7.01
CA ARG A 232 0.27 11.15 8.02
C ARG A 232 1.50 10.25 8.10
N GLY A 233 1.62 9.48 9.16
CA GLY A 233 2.72 8.51 9.32
C GLY A 233 2.70 7.85 10.69
N ASP A 234 3.85 7.29 11.06
CA ASP A 234 4.11 6.72 12.38
C ASP A 234 4.94 7.68 13.26
N VAL A 235 5.39 7.19 14.41
CA VAL A 235 6.23 7.95 15.36
C VAL A 235 7.52 8.49 14.72
N ILE A 236 8.15 7.74 13.82
CA ILE A 236 9.41 8.15 13.16
C ILE A 236 9.11 9.31 12.21
N ASN A 237 8.03 9.23 11.43
CA ASN A 237 7.63 10.32 10.55
C ASN A 237 7.22 11.58 11.32
N LEU A 238 6.54 11.43 12.46
CA LEU A 238 6.16 12.57 13.30
C LEU A 238 7.43 13.23 13.86
N TYR A 239 8.33 12.44 14.42
CA TYR A 239 9.59 12.92 14.99
C TYR A 239 10.44 13.63 13.94
N ALA A 240 10.57 13.03 12.75
CA ALA A 240 11.29 13.62 11.64
C ALA A 240 10.72 15.00 11.27
N ARG A 241 9.40 15.13 11.17
CA ARG A 241 8.77 16.40 10.77
C ARG A 241 8.86 17.47 11.85
N LEU A 242 8.61 17.12 13.10
CA LEU A 242 8.74 18.04 14.24
C LEU A 242 10.17 18.59 14.35
N ASN A 243 11.17 17.74 14.10
CA ASN A 243 12.59 18.09 14.25
C ASN A 243 13.26 18.50 12.94
N ARG A 244 12.51 18.60 11.82
CA ARG A 244 13.03 18.91 10.47
C ARG A 244 14.19 17.99 10.04
N LEU A 245 14.11 16.72 10.44
CA LEU A 245 15.10 15.69 10.12
C LEU A 245 14.67 14.89 8.90
N THR A 246 15.65 14.28 8.23
CA THR A 246 15.38 13.15 7.34
C THR A 246 14.90 11.95 8.17
N VAL A 247 14.16 11.03 7.54
CA VAL A 247 13.73 9.80 8.21
C VAL A 247 14.94 9.01 8.75
N ARG A 248 16.04 8.96 8.00
CA ARG A 248 17.28 8.28 8.44
C ARG A 248 17.87 8.92 9.69
N ALA A 249 17.92 10.25 9.74
CA ALA A 249 18.39 10.97 10.93
C ALA A 249 17.44 10.81 12.12
N ALA A 250 16.12 10.78 11.88
CA ALA A 250 15.12 10.51 12.90
C ALA A 250 15.25 9.09 13.48
N ILE A 251 15.48 8.07 12.65
CA ILE A 251 15.75 6.70 13.10
C ILE A 251 16.99 6.67 13.99
N ALA A 252 18.09 7.30 13.57
CA ALA A 252 19.32 7.34 14.35
C ALA A 252 19.14 8.05 15.69
N ALA A 253 18.42 9.18 15.71
CA ALA A 253 18.14 9.94 16.93
C ALA A 253 17.24 9.17 17.91
N LEU A 254 16.17 8.55 17.41
CA LEU A 254 15.26 7.75 18.23
C LEU A 254 15.97 6.49 18.76
N ALA A 255 16.79 5.84 17.93
CA ALA A 255 17.57 4.67 18.33
C ALA A 255 18.58 4.98 19.44
N ALA A 256 19.17 6.18 19.46
CA ALA A 256 20.11 6.59 20.50
C ALA A 256 19.44 6.82 21.87
N GLY A 257 18.11 6.96 21.91
CA GLY A 257 17.32 7.11 23.14
C GLY A 257 16.63 5.83 23.60
N LEU A 258 16.84 4.69 22.92
CA LEU A 258 16.38 3.36 23.32
C LEU A 258 17.41 2.66 24.21
#